data_AF-A0A810NCT4-F1
#
_entry.id   AF-A0A810NCT4-F1
#
_cell.length_a   1.000
_cell.length_b   1.000
_cell.length_c   1.000
_cell.angle_alpha   90.00
_cell.angle_beta   90.00
_cell.angle_gamma   90.00
#
_symmetry.space_group_name_H-M   'P 1'
#
loop_
_entity.id
_entity.type
_entity.pdbx_description
1 polymer ?
#
loop_
_entity_poly.entity_id
_entity_poly.type
_entity_poly.pdbx_seq_one_letter_code
_entity_poly.pdbx_strand_id
1 'polypeptide(L)'
;MSAEQACGQCPALHAEISRLRGAVAQLEALVAWLRERLGGLIAAVSAAEALMREQAERPTMPRGRLLTQLHERLINALIDVERR
;
A
#
# COMPACT_ATOMS: atom_id res chain seq x y z
N MET A 1 7.55 10.46 53.79
CA MET A 1 7.05 9.37 52.93
C MET A 1 6.55 10.00 51.63
N SER A 2 7.42 10.20 50.63
CA SER A 2 7.04 10.93 49.41
C SER A 2 7.83 10.40 48.23
N ALA A 3 7.54 9.17 47.80
CA ALA A 3 8.22 8.57 46.64
C ALA A 3 7.36 7.56 45.88
N GLU A 4 6.04 7.66 45.98
CA GLU A 4 5.11 6.87 45.18
C GLU A 4 4.08 7.82 44.55
N GLN A 5 4.54 8.76 43.73
CA GLN A 5 3.68 9.17 42.62
C GLN A 5 3.55 7.95 41.74
N ALA A 6 2.48 7.19 41.95
CA ALA A 6 2.10 6.08 41.10
C ALA A 6 2.29 6.50 39.64
N CYS A 7 3.02 5.70 38.86
CA CYS A 7 3.39 5.99 37.47
C CYS A 7 2.20 6.50 36.62
N GLY A 8 0.97 6.09 36.97
CA GLY A 8 -0.29 6.58 36.41
C GLY A 8 -0.80 7.95 36.91
N GLN A 9 0.00 8.81 37.52
CA GLN A 9 -0.38 10.20 37.89
C GLN A 9 0.58 11.27 37.38
N CYS A 10 1.69 10.91 36.73
CA CYS A 10 2.62 11.90 36.18
C CYS A 10 2.04 12.53 34.90
N PRO A 11 1.70 13.84 34.89
CA PRO A 11 1.10 14.48 33.72
C PRO A 11 2.03 14.45 32.50
N ALA A 12 3.34 14.50 32.72
CA ALA A 12 4.35 14.42 31.66
C ALA A 12 4.37 13.04 30.97
N LEU A 13 4.27 11.95 31.75
CA LEU A 13 4.20 10.60 31.19
C LEU A 13 2.88 10.39 30.42
N HIS A 14 1.76 10.92 30.91
CA HIS A 14 0.50 10.87 30.17
C HIS A 14 0.55 11.64 28.86
N ALA A 15 1.13 12.85 28.87
CA ALA A 15 1.31 13.64 27.66
C ALA A 15 2.17 12.89 26.64
N GLU A 16 3.25 12.26 27.08
CA GLU A 16 4.14 11.48 26.22
C GLU A 16 3.46 10.21 25.66
N ILE A 17 2.69 9.48 26.49
CA ILE A 17 1.90 8.33 26.03
C ILE A 17 0.88 8.76 24.98
N SER A 18 0.18 9.88 25.21
CA SER A 18 -0.78 10.42 24.23
C SER A 18 -0.09 10.82 22.92
N ARG A 19 1.10 11.42 22.99
CA ARG A 19 1.91 11.77 21.81
C ARG A 19 2.34 10.52 21.03
N LEU A 20 2.86 9.52 21.73
CA LEU A 20 3.29 8.25 21.13
C LEU A 20 2.11 7.50 20.50
N ARG A 21 0.95 7.47 21.16
CA ARG A 21 -0.29 6.90 20.59
C ARG A 21 -0.70 7.61 19.31
N GLY A 22 -0.61 8.95 19.29
CA GLY A 22 -0.86 9.73 18.07
C GLY A 22 0.10 9.38 16.94
N ALA A 23 1.39 9.23 17.24
CA ALA A 23 2.39 8.81 16.25
C ALA A 23 2.14 7.38 15.74
N VAL A 24 1.79 6.45 16.62
CA VAL A 24 1.43 5.07 16.24
C VAL A 24 0.22 5.08 15.31
N ALA A 25 -0.84 5.82 15.63
CA ALA A 25 -2.04 5.90 14.78
C ALA A 25 -1.73 6.46 13.38
N GLN A 26 -0.83 7.45 13.28
CA GLN A 26 -0.36 7.98 11.99
C GLN A 26 0.43 6.94 11.19
N LEU A 27 1.32 6.19 11.84
CA LEU A 27 2.08 5.13 11.20
C LEU A 27 1.16 3.98 10.73
N GLU A 28 0.16 3.61 11.51
CA GLU A 28 -0.84 2.61 11.14
C GLU A 28 -1.63 3.03 9.90
N ALA A 29 -2.03 4.31 9.82
CA ALA A 29 -2.69 4.87 8.65
C ALA A 29 -1.78 4.83 7.40
N LEU A 30 -0.50 5.19 7.54
CA LEU A 30 0.47 5.10 6.44
C LEU A 30 0.68 3.66 5.97
N VAL A 31 0.77 2.70 6.90
CA VAL A 31 0.90 1.28 6.57
C VAL A 31 -0.34 0.76 5.85
N ALA A 32 -1.54 1.13 6.29
CA ALA A 32 -2.78 0.76 5.62
C ALA A 32 -2.82 1.28 4.18
N TRP A 33 -2.46 2.55 3.99
CA TRP A 33 -2.35 3.17 2.68
C TRP A 33 -1.32 2.49 1.77
N LEU A 34 -0.13 2.18 2.28
CA LEU A 34 0.90 1.43 1.52
C LEU A 34 0.42 0.03 1.12
N ARG A 35 -0.29 -0.67 2.01
CA ARG A 35 -0.83 -2.01 1.74
C ARG A 35 -1.87 -1.99 0.64
N GLU A 36 -2.77 -1.01 0.64
CA GLU A 36 -3.76 -0.86 -0.42
C GLU A 36 -3.09 -0.63 -1.79
N ARG A 37 -2.11 0.29 -1.82
CA ARG A 37 -1.33 0.59 -3.03
C ARG A 37 -0.58 -0.64 -3.56
N LEU A 38 0.09 -1.37 -2.68
CA LEU A 38 0.77 -2.62 -3.05
C LEU A 38 -0.21 -3.66 -3.59
N GLY A 39 -1.38 -3.80 -2.97
CA GLY A 39 -2.45 -4.70 -3.44
C GLY A 39 -2.91 -4.36 -4.86
N GLY A 40 -3.08 -3.07 -5.17
CA GLY A 40 -3.41 -2.61 -6.52
C GLY A 40 -2.33 -2.96 -7.56
N LEU A 41 -1.06 -2.75 -7.23
CA LEU A 41 0.06 -3.13 -8.11
C LEU A 41 0.13 -4.64 -8.36
N ILE A 42 -0.03 -5.45 -7.31
CA ILE A 42 -0.04 -6.91 -7.43
C ILE A 42 -1.16 -7.34 -8.38
N ALA A 43 -2.39 -6.83 -8.19
CA ALA A 43 -3.51 -7.17 -9.05
C ALA A 43 -3.27 -6.79 -10.52
N ALA A 44 -2.66 -5.62 -10.77
CA ALA A 44 -2.30 -5.20 -12.12
C ALA A 44 -1.28 -6.13 -12.79
N VAL A 45 -0.23 -6.52 -12.05
CA VAL A 45 0.80 -7.46 -12.54
C VAL A 45 0.21 -8.84 -12.78
N SER A 46 -0.58 -9.38 -11.85
CA SER A 46 -1.22 -10.70 -12.01
C SER A 46 -2.11 -10.75 -13.24
N ALA A 47 -2.85 -9.67 -13.52
CA ALA A 47 -3.72 -9.64 -14.68
C ALA A 47 -2.96 -9.40 -16.00
N ALA A 48 -1.81 -8.72 -15.96
CA ALA A 48 -0.89 -8.67 -17.09
C ALA A 48 -0.28 -10.05 -17.39
N GLU A 49 0.10 -10.80 -16.35
CA GLU A 49 0.55 -12.19 -16.48
C GLU A 49 -0.53 -13.08 -17.09
N ALA A 50 -1.77 -12.99 -16.60
CA ALA A 50 -2.89 -13.75 -17.13
C ALA A 50 -3.13 -13.48 -18.62
N LEU A 51 -3.07 -12.20 -19.03
CA LEU A 51 -3.18 -11.83 -20.44
C LEU A 51 -2.03 -12.40 -21.28
N MET A 52 -0.78 -12.32 -20.80
CA MET A 52 0.36 -12.90 -21.50
C MET A 52 0.22 -14.42 -21.66
N ARG A 53 -0.22 -15.11 -20.62
CA ARG A 53 -0.46 -16.56 -20.64
C ARG A 53 -1.55 -16.92 -21.65
N GLU A 54 -2.68 -16.22 -21.62
CA GLU A 54 -3.77 -16.43 -22.58
C GLU A 54 -3.28 -16.24 -24.03
N GLN A 55 -2.51 -15.18 -24.30
CA GLN A 55 -1.96 -14.93 -25.64
C GLN A 55 -0.86 -15.92 -26.05
N ALA A 56 -0.15 -16.51 -25.08
CA ALA A 56 0.82 -17.57 -25.35
C ALA A 56 0.13 -18.89 -25.73
N GLU A 57 -0.98 -19.23 -25.07
CA GLU A 57 -1.77 -20.43 -25.35
C GLU A 57 -2.62 -20.28 -26.62
N ARG A 58 -3.22 -19.10 -26.81
CA ARG A 58 -4.09 -18.77 -27.94
C ARG A 58 -3.79 -17.36 -28.42
N PRO A 59 -2.88 -17.20 -29.39
CA PRO A 59 -2.55 -15.89 -29.94
C PRO A 59 -3.75 -15.31 -30.67
N THR A 60 -4.47 -14.37 -30.05
CA THR A 60 -5.61 -13.68 -30.67
C THR A 60 -5.26 -12.29 -31.17
N MET A 61 -4.07 -11.78 -30.82
CA MET A 61 -3.63 -10.45 -31.23
C MET A 61 -2.17 -10.39 -31.71
N PRO A 62 -1.82 -9.42 -32.58
CA PRO A 62 -0.43 -9.17 -32.96
C PRO A 62 0.41 -8.77 -31.74
N ARG A 63 1.66 -9.25 -31.67
CA ARG A 63 2.58 -8.98 -30.55
C ARG A 63 2.74 -7.49 -30.23
N GLY A 64 2.81 -6.63 -31.24
CA GLY A 64 2.92 -5.19 -31.03
C GLY A 64 1.74 -4.61 -30.24
N ARG A 65 0.51 -5.05 -30.56
CA ARG A 65 -0.71 -4.61 -29.84
C ARG A 65 -0.74 -5.15 -28.40
N LEU A 66 -0.31 -6.40 -28.19
CA LEU A 66 -0.21 -6.99 -26.86
C LEU A 66 0.76 -6.19 -25.98
N LEU A 67 1.95 -5.85 -26.50
CA LEU A 67 2.94 -5.08 -25.76
C LEU A 67 2.44 -3.68 -25.40
N THR A 68 1.76 -2.99 -26.32
CA THR A 68 1.12 -1.70 -26.03
C THR A 68 0.08 -1.82 -24.93
N GLN A 69 -0.80 -2.83 -25.00
CA GLN A 69 -1.85 -3.00 -24.00
C GLN A 69 -1.31 -3.35 -22.61
N LEU A 70 -0.26 -4.19 -22.54
CA LEU A 70 0.45 -4.48 -21.29
C LEU A 70 1.12 -3.22 -20.72
N HIS A 71 1.77 -2.44 -21.57
CA HIS A 71 2.42 -1.19 -21.17
C HIS A 71 1.39 -0.20 -20.60
N GLU A 72 0.32 0.09 -21.34
CA GLU A 72 -0.75 1.00 -20.89
C GLU A 72 -1.35 0.54 -19.56
N ARG A 73 -1.61 -0.76 -19.42
CA ARG A 73 -2.18 -1.32 -18.19
C ARG A 73 -1.27 -1.14 -16.98
N LEU A 74 0.03 -1.42 -17.13
CA LEU A 74 1.00 -1.27 -16.04
C LEU A 74 1.25 0.21 -15.70
N ILE A 75 1.32 1.08 -16.70
CA ILE A 75 1.46 2.53 -16.48
C ILE A 75 0.22 3.09 -15.78
N ASN A 76 -0.99 2.73 -16.21
CA ASN A 76 -2.21 3.19 -15.57
C ASN A 76 -2.28 2.72 -14.12
N ALA A 77 -1.87 1.48 -13.84
CA ALA A 77 -1.80 0.99 -12.46
C ALA A 77 -0.80 1.76 -11.59
N LEU A 78 0.36 2.15 -12.14
CA LEU A 78 1.33 2.99 -11.43
C LEU A 78 0.76 4.39 -11.15
N ILE A 79 0.14 5.02 -12.15
CA ILE A 79 -0.48 6.34 -12.02
C ILE A 79 -1.63 6.32 -11.00
N ASP A 80 -2.48 5.30 -11.07
CA ASP A 80 -3.62 5.14 -10.15
C ASP A 80 -3.15 4.94 -8.72
N VAL A 81 -2.06 4.20 -8.56
CA VAL A 81 -1.41 4.04 -7.27
C VAL A 81 -0.89 5.40 -6.82
N GLU A 82 -0.13 6.15 -7.62
CA GLU A 82 0.38 7.49 -7.29
C GLU A 82 -0.67 8.53 -6.90
N ARG A 83 -1.87 8.49 -7.50
CA ARG A 83 -2.94 9.46 -7.26
C ARG A 83 -3.79 9.19 -6.00
N ARG A 84 -3.72 7.99 -5.43
CA ARG A 84 -4.45 7.59 -4.22
C ARG A 84 -3.55 7.66 -2.99
#